data_AF-A0A8J5ZUK2-F1
#
_entry.id   AF-A0A8J5ZUK2-F1
#
_cell.length_a   1.000
_cell.length_b   1.000
_cell.length_c   1.000
_cell.angle_alpha   90.00
_cell.angle_beta   90.00
_cell.angle_gamma   90.00
#
_symmetry.space_group_name_H-M   'P 1'
#
loop_
_entity.id
_entity.type
_entity.pdbx_description
1 polymer ?
#
loop_
_entity_poly.entity_id
_entity_poly.type
_entity_poly.pdbx_seq_one_letter_code
_entity_poly.pdbx_strand_id
1 'polypeptide(L)'
;MALSFGVSRGERTWEGRAFLPWSYFPPGVSRFNAYAIHGSADQRRYEALCPIPAAELRPGQQPDFHRLEYFGPLSLSALLGQERRQPASDLWPPEEPGARRA
;
A
#
# COMPACT_ATOMS: atom_id res chain seq x y z
N MET A 1 -3.35 18.45 5.85
CA MET A 1 -2.84 18.41 4.46
C MET A 1 -3.93 17.82 3.59
N ALA A 2 -4.14 18.34 2.38
CA ALA A 2 -5.09 17.79 1.41
C ALA A 2 -4.43 16.68 0.58
N LEU A 3 -5.25 15.78 0.01
CA LEU A 3 -4.80 14.83 -0.99
C LEU A 3 -4.21 15.59 -2.19
N SER A 4 -3.00 15.24 -2.59
CA SER A 4 -2.38 15.79 -3.79
C SER A 4 -1.46 14.78 -4.46
N PHE A 5 -1.23 14.97 -5.75
CA PHE A 5 -0.24 14.20 -6.47
C PHE A 5 0.49 15.10 -7.47
N GLY A 6 1.71 14.70 -7.82
CA GLY A 6 2.52 15.34 -8.84
C GLY A 6 3.23 14.30 -9.66
N VAL A 7 3.42 14.58 -10.94
CA VAL A 7 4.17 13.73 -11.87
C VAL A 7 5.18 14.61 -12.59
N SER A 8 6.42 14.13 -12.69
CA SER A 8 7.44 14.67 -13.58
C SER A 8 7.90 13.58 -14.53
N ARG A 9 8.18 13.92 -15.79
CA ARG A 9 8.61 12.97 -16.81
C ARG A 9 9.80 13.54 -17.57
N GLY A 10 10.91 12.81 -17.56
CA GLY A 10 12.04 12.99 -18.46
C GLY A 10 11.90 12.10 -19.70
N GLU A 11 12.94 12.06 -20.54
CA GLU A 11 12.91 11.29 -21.78
C GLU A 11 12.76 9.77 -21.57
N ARG A 12 13.37 9.25 -20.50
CA ARG A 12 13.43 7.80 -20.22
C ARG A 12 12.87 7.41 -18.85
N THR A 13 12.56 8.39 -18.01
CA THR A 13 12.13 8.17 -16.63
C THR A 13 10.96 9.06 -16.29
N TRP A 14 10.18 8.65 -15.31
CA TRP A 14 9.14 9.46 -14.72
C TRP A 14 9.15 9.25 -13.21
N GLU A 15 8.73 10.27 -12.48
CA GLU A 15 8.57 10.23 -11.03
C GLU A 15 7.15 10.67 -10.69
N GLY A 16 6.47 9.87 -9.87
CA GLY A 16 5.18 10.22 -9.29
C GLY A 16 5.31 10.39 -7.78
N ARG A 17 4.71 11.44 -7.22
CA ARG A 17 4.57 11.62 -5.77
C ARG A 17 3.10 11.81 -5.44
N ALA A 18 2.64 11.14 -4.39
CA ALA A 18 1.31 11.33 -3.84
C ALA A 18 1.41 11.63 -2.34
N PHE A 19 0.64 12.61 -1.88
CA PHE A 19 0.48 12.94 -0.48
C PHE A 19 -0.92 12.52 -0.04
N LEU A 20 -0.99 11.47 0.77
CA LEU A 20 -2.25 11.01 1.36
C LEU A 20 -2.35 11.51 2.81
N PRO A 21 -3.44 12.19 3.20
CA PRO A 21 -3.67 12.55 4.60
C PRO A 21 -3.80 11.29 5.46
N TRP A 22 -3.31 11.30 6.70
CA TRP A 22 -3.40 10.13 7.58
C TRP A 22 -4.86 9.71 7.85
N SER A 23 -5.81 10.65 7.89
CA SER A 23 -7.23 10.36 8.03
C SER A 23 -7.82 9.53 6.88
N TYR A 24 -7.10 9.33 5.77
CA TYR A 24 -7.58 8.50 4.65
C TYR A 24 -7.37 7.01 4.89
N PHE A 25 -6.52 6.63 5.84
CA PHE A 25 -6.33 5.23 6.20
C PHE A 25 -7.42 4.79 7.20
N PRO A 26 -7.89 3.53 7.12
CA PRO A 26 -8.66 2.94 8.21
C PRO A 26 -7.94 3.08 9.56
N PRO A 27 -8.68 3.14 10.69
CA PRO A 27 -8.07 3.03 12.00
C PRO A 27 -7.25 1.74 12.12
N GLY A 28 -6.05 1.82 12.69
CA GLY A 28 -5.26 0.63 13.01
C GLY A 28 -4.56 -0.05 11.82
N VAL A 29 -4.44 0.60 10.66
CA VAL A 29 -3.61 0.09 9.55
C VAL A 29 -2.18 -0.15 10.04
N SER A 30 -1.75 -1.41 9.93
CA SER A 30 -0.46 -1.89 10.44
C SER A 30 0.35 -2.65 9.39
N ARG A 31 -0.19 -2.79 8.18
CA ARG A 31 0.43 -3.52 7.08
C ARG A 31 0.24 -2.80 5.76
N PHE A 32 1.22 -2.91 4.87
CA PHE A 32 1.21 -2.27 3.57
C PHE A 32 2.02 -3.06 2.54
N ASN A 33 1.68 -2.87 1.27
CA ASN A 33 2.46 -3.32 0.15
C ASN A 33 2.34 -2.28 -0.99
N ALA A 34 3.28 -2.29 -1.91
CA ALA A 34 3.25 -1.48 -3.12
C ALA A 34 3.64 -2.33 -4.32
N TYR A 35 3.05 -2.03 -5.47
CA TYR A 35 3.22 -2.84 -6.67
C TYR A 35 3.69 -1.98 -7.85
N ALA A 36 4.53 -2.55 -8.70
CA ALA A 36 4.87 -1.99 -10.00
C ALA A 36 4.54 -2.99 -11.10
N ILE A 37 3.83 -2.52 -12.12
CA ILE A 37 3.42 -3.31 -13.28
C ILE A 37 3.91 -2.56 -14.52
N HIS A 38 4.83 -3.16 -15.26
CA HIS A 38 5.44 -2.53 -16.43
C HIS A 38 5.76 -3.55 -17.53
N GLY A 39 6.07 -3.08 -18.73
CA GLY A 39 6.17 -3.93 -19.92
C GLY A 39 4.80 -4.33 -20.52
N SER A 40 4.83 -5.05 -21.63
CA SER A 40 3.65 -5.39 -22.43
C SER A 40 3.63 -6.87 -22.82
N ALA A 41 2.44 -7.47 -22.87
CA ALA A 41 2.24 -8.89 -23.22
C ALA A 41 3.20 -9.80 -22.44
N ASP A 42 3.95 -10.66 -23.15
CA ASP A 42 4.88 -11.63 -22.58
C ASP A 42 6.09 -10.99 -21.87
N GLN A 43 6.32 -9.68 -22.08
CA GLN A 43 7.36 -8.92 -21.39
C GLN A 43 6.85 -8.18 -20.14
N ARG A 44 5.56 -8.35 -19.77
CA ARG A 44 5.00 -7.72 -18.57
C ARG A 44 5.68 -8.26 -17.31
N ARG A 45 6.14 -7.35 -16.47
CA ARG A 45 6.75 -7.61 -15.17
C ARG A 45 5.80 -7.17 -14.06
N TYR A 46 5.82 -7.93 -12.98
CA TYR A 46 5.04 -7.69 -11.78
C TYR A 46 6.00 -7.68 -10.60
N GLU A 47 6.10 -6.55 -9.93
CA GLU A 47 7.01 -6.33 -8.81
C GLU A 47 6.21 -5.89 -7.59
N ALA A 48 6.71 -6.24 -6.41
CA ALA A 48 6.10 -5.88 -5.14
C ALA A 48 7.19 -5.44 -4.15
N LEU A 49 6.86 -4.48 -3.29
CA LEU A 49 7.70 -4.08 -2.16
C LEU A 49 7.88 -5.24 -1.17
N CYS A 50 6.80 -5.98 -0.92
CA CYS A 50 6.80 -7.21 -0.13
C CYS A 50 6.35 -8.36 -1.04
N PRO A 51 7.27 -9.02 -1.77
CA PRO A 51 6.95 -10.10 -2.69
C PRO A 51 6.67 -11.40 -1.94
N ILE A 52 5.95 -12.31 -2.60
CA ILE A 52 5.76 -13.67 -2.11
C ILE A 52 7.10 -14.41 -2.10
N PRO A 53 7.41 -15.24 -1.09
CA PRO A 53 8.65 -16.01 -1.05
C PRO A 53 8.79 -16.90 -2.28
N ALA A 54 10.00 -16.99 -2.83
CA ALA A 54 10.24 -17.76 -4.05
C ALA A 54 9.87 -19.26 -3.91
N ALA A 55 10.01 -19.81 -2.70
CA ALA A 55 9.62 -21.19 -2.40
C ALA A 55 8.10 -21.43 -2.42
N GLU A 56 7.28 -20.38 -2.35
CA GLU A 56 5.81 -20.46 -2.37
C GLU A 56 5.23 -20.23 -3.78
N LEU A 57 6.09 -19.94 -4.77
CA LEU A 57 5.70 -19.80 -6.16
C LEU A 57 5.35 -21.16 -6.77
N ARG A 58 4.18 -21.23 -7.42
CA ARG A 58 3.76 -22.41 -8.19
C ARG A 58 3.97 -22.18 -9.70
N PRO A 59 4.34 -23.21 -10.47
CA PRO A 59 4.36 -23.12 -11.93
C PRO A 59 3.01 -22.65 -12.48
N GLY A 60 3.02 -21.67 -13.37
CA GLY A 60 1.81 -21.08 -13.96
C GLY A 60 1.01 -20.15 -13.04
N GLN A 61 1.48 -19.90 -11.81
CA GLN A 61 0.82 -18.96 -10.89
C GLN A 61 0.77 -17.55 -11.49
N GLN A 62 -0.43 -17.00 -11.54
CA GLN A 62 -0.66 -15.62 -11.96
C GLN A 62 -0.45 -14.66 -10.77
N PRO A 63 -0.13 -13.37 -11.04
CA PRO A 63 -0.05 -12.36 -10.00
C PRO A 63 -1.39 -12.19 -9.27
N ASP A 64 -1.33 -12.16 -7.94
CA ASP A 64 -2.47 -11.83 -7.08
C ASP A 64 -2.02 -10.81 -6.02
N PHE A 65 -2.51 -9.58 -6.17
CA PHE A 65 -2.16 -8.45 -5.30
C PHE A 65 -2.99 -8.41 -4.00
N HIS A 66 -3.97 -9.30 -3.83
CA HIS A 66 -4.87 -9.31 -2.67
C HIS A 66 -4.43 -10.31 -1.59
N ARG A 67 -3.24 -10.90 -1.72
CA ARG A 67 -2.64 -11.81 -0.73
C ARG A 67 -2.11 -11.03 0.47
N LEU A 68 -3.02 -10.67 1.38
CA LEU A 68 -2.77 -9.83 2.56
C LEU A 68 -1.72 -10.41 3.50
N GLU A 69 -1.52 -11.73 3.48
CA GLU A 69 -0.54 -12.42 4.31
C GLU A 69 0.92 -11.98 4.05
N TYR A 70 1.20 -11.42 2.86
CA TYR A 70 2.54 -10.91 2.51
C TYR A 70 2.69 -9.42 2.68
N PHE A 71 1.66 -8.71 3.15
CA PHE A 71 1.81 -7.29 3.41
C PHE A 71 2.80 -7.10 4.57
N GLY A 72 3.83 -6.30 4.31
CA GLY A 72 4.87 -5.99 5.28
C GLY A 72 4.36 -5.07 6.39
N PRO A 73 5.06 -5.01 7.53
CA PRO A 73 4.70 -4.12 8.62
C PRO A 73 4.76 -2.66 8.19
N LEU A 74 3.76 -1.87 8.59
CA LEU A 74 3.68 -0.43 8.41
C LEU A 74 3.40 0.23 9.76
N SER A 75 4.20 1.22 10.12
CA SER A 75 3.91 2.11 11.25
C SER A 75 3.77 3.54 10.77
N LEU A 76 2.52 4.00 10.67
CA LEU A 76 2.22 5.37 10.24
C LEU A 76 2.73 6.41 11.26
N SER A 77 2.71 6.08 12.56
CA SER A 77 3.31 6.94 13.59
C SER A 77 4.84 7.00 13.45
N ALA A 78 5.52 5.90 13.11
CA ALA A 78 6.96 5.96 12.83
C ALA A 78 7.28 6.83 11.61
N LEU A 79 6.42 6.81 10.58
CA LEU A 79 6.59 7.60 9.36
C LEU A 79 6.24 9.09 9.52
N LEU A 80 5.23 9.41 10.33
CA LEU A 80 4.66 10.75 10.46
C LEU A 80 5.05 11.47 11.77
N GLY A 81 5.72 10.77 12.69
CA GLY A 81 6.19 11.25 13.99
C GLY A 81 5.55 10.48 15.15
N GLN A 82 6.37 9.92 16.05
CA GLN A 82 5.92 8.98 17.08
C GLN A 82 4.90 9.56 18.08
N GLU A 83 4.96 10.86 18.33
CA GLU A 83 4.02 11.57 19.22
C GLU A 83 2.64 11.80 18.59
N ARG A 84 2.49 11.55 17.28
CA ARG A 84 1.24 11.81 16.58
C ARG A 84 0.30 10.60 16.68
N ARG A 85 -0.99 10.90 16.88
CA ARG A 85 -2.09 9.92 16.81
C ARG A 85 -2.82 10.07 15.49
N GLN A 86 -3.38 8.96 14.99
CA GLN A 86 -4.22 8.99 13.81
C GLN A 86 -5.42 9.91 14.05
N PRO A 87 -5.63 10.94 13.22
CA PRO A 87 -6.82 11.76 13.31
C PRO A 87 -8.06 10.93 12.96
N ALA A 88 -9.23 11.36 13.45
CA ALA A 88 -10.49 10.77 13.04
C ALA A 88 -10.61 10.80 11.51
N SER A 89 -11.15 9.71 10.96
CA SER A 89 -11.44 9.62 9.53
C SER A 89 -12.88 10.00 9.26
N ASP A 90 -13.10 10.84 8.24
CA ASP A 90 -14.43 11.08 7.70
C ASP A 90 -14.91 9.94 6.77
N LEU A 91 -13.98 9.06 6.36
CA LEU A 91 -14.23 7.96 5.42
C LEU A 91 -14.48 6.62 6.13
N TRP A 92 -13.85 6.43 7.28
CA TRP A 92 -13.92 5.19 8.04
C TRP A 92 -14.66 5.45 9.35
N PRO A 93 -15.84 4.83 9.58
CA PRO A 93 -16.52 4.97 10.86
C PRO A 93 -15.62 4.45 11.98
N PRO A 94 -15.71 5.01 13.20
CA PRO A 94 -15.02 4.46 14.36
C PRO A 94 -15.42 2.98 14.52
N GLU A 95 -14.46 2.13 14.85
CA GLU A 95 -14.78 0.72 15.13
C GLU A 95 -15.75 0.65 16.31
N GLU A 96 -16.90 0.00 16.11
CA GLU A 96 -17.78 -0.30 17.23
C GLU A 96 -17.12 -1.37 18.13
N PRO A 97 -17.12 -1.18 19.45
CA PRO A 97 -16.58 -2.17 20.38
C PRO A 97 -17.30 -3.52 20.20
N GLY A 98 -16.61 -4.52 19.64
CA GLY A 98 -17.13 -5.89 19.45
C GLY A 98 -17.25 -6.35 17.99
N ALA A 99 -17.10 -5.46 17.02
CA ALA A 99 -17.06 -5.84 15.60
C ALA A 99 -15.69 -6.43 15.24
N ARG A 100 -15.43 -7.70 15.60
CA ARG A 100 -14.30 -8.42 15.00
C ARG A 100 -14.56 -8.58 13.51
N ARG A 101 -13.73 -7.96 12.66
CA ARG A 101 -13.69 -8.29 11.24
C ARG A 101 -12.95 -9.62 11.07
N ALA A 102 -13.57 -10.52 10.32
CA ALA A 102 -13.06 -11.85 9.97
C ALA A 102 -11.80 -11.77 9.11
#